data_AF-H2D0A3-F1
#
_entry.id   AF-H2D0A3-F1
#
_cell.length_a   1.000
_cell.length_b   1.000
_cell.length_c   1.000
_cell.angle_alpha   90.00
_cell.angle_beta   90.00
_cell.angle_gamma   90.00
#
_symmetry.space_group_name_H-M   'P 1'
#
loop_
_entity.id
_entity.type
_entity.pdbx_description
1 polymer ?
#
loop_
_entity_poly.entity_id
_entity_poly.type
_entity_poly.pdbx_seq_one_letter_code
_entity_poly.pdbx_strand_id
1 'polypeptide(L)'
;EVAEFMKKLRQILRYVGSCDGDMEKGSLRCDANVSVRPRGDDKFGARCEIKNLNSIRHIVQAIDYEIQRQIKILEGGKEISQDTLLFDATSGKTKVMRNKEDASDYRYFPEPDLLPVEISQDK
;
A
#
# COMPACT_ATOMS: atom_id res chain seq x y z
N GLU A 1 -3.13 12.42 6.86
CA GLU A 1 -2.09 11.63 7.56
C GLU A 1 -1.10 10.96 6.60
N VAL A 2 -1.56 10.16 5.63
CA VAL A 2 -0.67 9.41 4.71
C VAL A 2 0.32 10.30 3.96
N ALA A 3 -0.10 11.49 3.51
CA ALA A 3 0.80 12.44 2.87
C ALA A 3 1.98 12.85 3.78
N GLU A 4 1.70 13.11 5.06
CA GLU A 4 2.73 13.52 6.02
C GLU A 4 3.66 12.35 6.36
N PHE A 5 3.12 11.14 6.49
CA PHE A 5 3.93 9.93 6.63
C PHE A 5 4.92 9.78 5.45
N MET A 6 4.43 9.86 4.21
CA MET A 6 5.26 9.72 3.01
C MET A 6 6.30 10.83 2.90
N LYS A 7 5.93 12.09 3.19
CA LYS A 7 6.89 13.21 3.23
C LYS A 7 7.97 13.00 4.28
N LYS A 8 7.60 12.52 5.48
CA LYS A 8 8.55 12.30 6.57
C LYS A 8 9.51 11.16 6.27
N LEU A 9 9.00 10.04 5.76
CA LEU A 9 9.83 8.91 5.32
C LEU A 9 10.82 9.34 4.24
N ARG A 10 10.34 10.06 3.22
CA ARG A 10 11.18 10.62 2.16
C ARG A 10 12.25 11.55 2.72
N GLN A 11 11.91 12.41 3.68
CA GLN A 11 12.88 13.31 4.32
C GLN A 11 14.00 12.52 5.01
N ILE A 12 13.66 11.48 5.78
CA ILE A 12 14.63 10.65 6.51
C ILE A 12 15.58 9.95 5.54
N LEU A 13 15.04 9.30 4.49
CA LEU A 13 15.85 8.58 3.51
C LEU A 13 16.83 9.49 2.75
N ARG A 14 16.37 10.69 2.38
CA ARG A 14 17.22 11.70 1.74
C ARG A 14 18.29 12.24 2.69
N TYR A 15 17.98 12.35 3.98
CA TYR A 15 18.95 12.80 4.99
C TYR A 15 20.05 11.77 5.25
N VAL A 16 19.69 10.47 5.24
CA VAL A 16 20.65 9.37 5.31
C VAL A 16 21.50 9.27 4.03
N GLY A 17 21.00 9.76 2.90
CA GLY A 17 21.69 9.71 1.61
C GLY A 17 21.57 8.37 0.88
N SER A 18 20.72 7.46 1.36
CA SER A 18 20.52 6.13 0.76
C SER A 18 19.54 6.12 -0.43
N CYS A 19 18.70 7.15 -0.56
CA CYS A 19 17.71 7.27 -1.63
C CYS A 19 17.40 8.76 -1.93
N ASP A 20 17.23 9.12 -3.20
CA ASP A 20 16.84 10.47 -3.64
C ASP A 20 15.34 10.77 -3.40
N GLY A 21 14.54 9.71 -3.20
CA GLY A 21 13.12 9.77 -2.85
C GLY A 21 12.22 10.30 -3.97
N ASP A 22 12.63 10.17 -5.23
CA ASP A 22 11.91 10.63 -6.41
C ASP A 22 10.88 9.57 -6.88
N MET A 23 9.60 9.86 -6.66
CA MET A 23 8.54 8.94 -7.05
C MET A 23 8.30 8.91 -8.56
N GLU A 24 8.57 10.01 -9.29
CA GLU A 24 8.39 10.06 -10.74
C GLU A 24 9.45 9.21 -11.46
N LYS A 25 10.66 9.17 -10.91
CA LYS A 25 11.74 8.28 -11.38
C LYS A 25 11.63 6.85 -10.85
N GLY A 26 10.67 6.57 -9.98
CA GLY A 26 10.44 5.24 -9.41
C GLY A 26 11.42 4.81 -8.31
N SER A 27 12.24 5.73 -7.80
CA SER A 27 13.17 5.42 -6.71
C SER A 27 12.47 5.33 -5.35
N LEU A 28 11.27 5.90 -5.23
CA LEU A 28 10.34 5.67 -4.13
C LEU A 28 9.00 5.16 -4.67
N ARG A 29 8.58 3.97 -4.22
CA ARG A 29 7.30 3.35 -4.59
C ARG A 29 6.46 3.09 -3.35
N CYS A 30 5.13 3.10 -3.52
CA CYS A 30 4.19 2.84 -2.45
C CYS A 30 2.96 2.11 -3.01
N ASP A 31 2.61 0.99 -2.38
CA ASP A 31 1.31 0.35 -2.50
C ASP A 31 0.51 0.64 -1.23
N ALA A 32 -0.77 0.98 -1.37
CA ALA A 32 -1.63 1.36 -0.24
C ALA A 32 -2.60 0.22 0.11
N ASN A 33 -2.65 -0.15 1.39
CA ASN A 33 -3.58 -1.15 1.89
C ASN A 33 -4.68 -0.45 2.71
N VAL A 34 -5.93 -0.59 2.29
CA VAL A 34 -7.05 0.15 2.87
C VAL A 34 -8.17 -0.80 3.27
N SER A 35 -8.67 -0.63 4.50
CA SER A 35 -9.87 -1.27 5.03
C SER A 35 -10.60 -0.28 5.93
N VAL A 36 -11.93 -0.19 5.83
CA VAL A 36 -12.76 0.59 6.76
C VAL A 36 -13.44 -0.34 7.76
N ARG A 37 -13.81 0.19 8.93
CA ARG A 37 -14.59 -0.53 9.95
C ARG A 37 -15.52 0.41 10.72
N PRO A 38 -16.63 -0.08 11.29
CA PRO A 38 -17.46 0.68 12.20
C PRO A 38 -16.66 1.19 13.41
N ARG A 39 -17.01 2.38 13.89
CA ARG A 39 -16.35 2.97 15.06
C ARG A 39 -16.70 2.15 16.30
N GLY A 40 -15.67 1.74 17.06
CA GLY A 40 -15.82 0.91 18.25
C GLY A 40 -15.81 -0.59 17.99
N ASP A 41 -15.66 -1.02 16.73
CA ASP A 41 -15.40 -2.42 16.40
C ASP A 41 -13.89 -2.72 16.46
N ASP A 42 -13.54 -3.85 17.07
CA ASP A 42 -12.17 -4.34 17.18
C ASP A 42 -11.76 -5.19 15.97
N LYS A 43 -12.72 -5.69 15.19
CA LYS A 43 -12.44 -6.50 14.00
C LYS A 43 -11.94 -5.64 12.85
N PHE A 44 -10.97 -6.16 12.12
CA PHE A 44 -10.50 -5.54 10.87
C PHE A 44 -11.46 -5.86 9.73
N GLY A 45 -11.75 -4.86 8.89
CA GLY A 45 -12.52 -5.03 7.67
C GLY A 45 -11.72 -5.75 6.57
N ALA A 46 -12.40 -6.10 5.48
CA ALA A 46 -11.72 -6.67 4.32
C ALA A 46 -10.76 -5.62 3.70
N ARG A 47 -9.54 -6.07 3.42
CA ARG A 47 -8.46 -5.22 2.91
C ARG A 47 -8.45 -5.21 1.39
N CYS A 48 -8.47 -4.02 0.79
CA CYS A 48 -8.13 -3.81 -0.62
C CYS A 48 -6.70 -3.25 -0.73
N GLU A 49 -5.96 -3.72 -1.74
CA GLU A 49 -4.58 -3.27 -2.00
C GLU A 49 -4.57 -2.45 -3.28
N ILE A 50 -4.20 -1.17 -3.21
CA ILE A 50 -4.08 -0.27 -4.35
C ILE A 50 -2.62 -0.20 -4.79
N LYS A 51 -2.36 -0.56 -6.05
CA LYS A 51 -1.03 -0.58 -6.65
C LYS A 51 -0.79 0.60 -7.59
N ASN A 52 0.48 0.82 -7.90
CA ASN A 52 0.96 1.77 -8.91
C ASN A 52 0.63 3.25 -8.58
N LEU A 53 0.96 3.67 -7.36
CA LEU A 53 0.76 5.03 -6.90
C LEU A 53 2.03 5.87 -7.10
N ASN A 54 2.07 6.63 -8.18
CA ASN A 54 3.28 7.32 -8.65
C ASN A 54 3.53 8.71 -8.03
N SER A 55 2.66 9.19 -7.15
CA SER A 55 2.87 10.46 -6.44
C SER A 55 2.16 10.47 -5.10
N ILE A 56 2.64 11.28 -4.15
CA ILE A 56 1.98 11.47 -2.84
C ILE A 56 0.53 11.95 -3.03
N ARG A 57 0.29 12.80 -4.03
CA ARG A 57 -1.06 13.26 -4.39
C ARG A 57 -1.96 12.10 -4.82
N HIS A 58 -1.46 11.22 -5.70
CA HIS A 58 -2.21 10.06 -6.15
C HIS A 58 -2.49 9.08 -5.01
N ILE A 59 -1.55 8.91 -4.08
CA ILE A 59 -1.77 8.09 -2.87
C ILE A 59 -2.98 8.61 -2.08
N VAL A 60 -3.01 9.91 -1.78
CA VAL A 60 -4.11 10.52 -1.02
C VAL A 60 -5.43 10.34 -1.75
N GLN A 61 -5.47 10.70 -3.03
CA GLN A 61 -6.69 10.59 -3.84
C GLN A 61 -7.20 9.15 -3.94
N ALA A 62 -6.31 8.18 -4.12
CA ALA A 62 -6.67 6.77 -4.22
C ALA A 62 -7.25 6.23 -2.89
N ILE A 63 -6.64 6.60 -1.77
CA ILE A 63 -7.11 6.19 -0.44
C ILE A 63 -8.46 6.82 -0.13
N ASP A 64 -8.62 8.13 -0.38
CA ASP A 64 -9.89 8.83 -0.14
C ASP A 64 -11.02 8.23 -0.98
N TYR A 65 -10.76 7.96 -2.27
CA TYR A 65 -11.72 7.28 -3.14
C TYR A 65 -12.10 5.90 -2.61
N GLU A 66 -11.11 5.10 -2.20
CA GLU A 66 -11.35 3.73 -1.75
C GLU A 66 -12.11 3.68 -0.42
N ILE A 67 -11.82 4.59 0.51
CA ILE A 67 -12.59 4.73 1.75
C ILE A 67 -14.07 4.96 1.43
N GLN A 68 -14.37 5.93 0.57
CA GLN A 68 -15.76 6.25 0.19
C GLN A 68 -16.44 5.07 -0.53
N ARG A 69 -15.72 4.38 -1.41
CA ARG A 69 -16.22 3.18 -2.09
C ARG A 69 -16.58 2.07 -1.10
N GLN A 70 -15.69 1.77 -0.16
CA GLN A 70 -15.91 0.71 0.84
C GLN A 70 -17.09 1.04 1.76
N ILE A 71 -17.18 2.28 2.25
CA ILE A 71 -18.31 2.73 3.07
C ILE A 71 -19.63 2.53 2.32
N LYS A 72 -19.71 3.00 1.08
CA LYS A 72 -20.92 2.88 0.25
C LYS A 72 -21.35 1.42 0.01
N ILE A 73 -20.40 0.50 -0.14
CA ILE A 73 -20.67 -0.93 -0.32
C ILE A 73 -21.25 -1.52 0.97
N LEU A 74 -20.62 -1.23 2.11
CA LEU A 74 -21.03 -1.73 3.43
C LEU A 74 -22.39 -1.17 3.86
N GLU A 75 -22.64 0.12 3.68
CA GLU A 75 -23.93 0.76 3.95
C GLU A 75 -25.05 0.21 3.05
N GLY A 76 -24.69 -0.26 1.85
CA GLY A 76 -25.60 -0.97 0.94
C GLY A 76 -25.87 -2.43 1.33
N GLY A 77 -25.36 -2.90 2.47
CA GLY A 77 -25.54 -4.28 2.95
C GLY A 77 -24.75 -5.33 2.15
N LYS A 78 -23.73 -4.91 1.41
CA LYS A 78 -22.86 -5.80 0.62
C LYS A 78 -21.52 -5.98 1.31
N GLU A 79 -20.83 -7.07 0.96
CA GLU A 79 -19.48 -7.36 1.45
C GLU A 79 -18.40 -6.80 0.51
N ILE A 80 -17.24 -6.50 1.07
CA ILE A 80 -16.06 -6.06 0.32
C ILE A 80 -15.20 -7.28 -0.01
N SER A 81 -14.92 -7.48 -1.31
CA SER A 81 -13.95 -8.46 -1.79
C SER A 81 -12.50 -8.01 -1.55
N GLN A 82 -11.62 -8.96 -1.22
CA GLN A 82 -10.18 -8.69 -1.06
C GLN A 82 -9.50 -8.57 -2.42
N ASP A 83 -9.61 -7.40 -3.04
CA ASP A 83 -9.10 -7.20 -4.39
C ASP A 83 -7.78 -6.45 -4.43
N THR A 84 -7.02 -6.71 -5.50
CA THR A 84 -5.91 -5.85 -5.91
C THR A 84 -6.45 -4.84 -6.93
N LEU A 85 -6.27 -3.56 -6.64
CA LEU A 85 -6.80 -2.43 -7.37
C LEU A 85 -5.67 -1.67 -8.06
N LEU A 86 -5.97 -1.06 -9.19
CA LEU A 86 -5.14 -0.06 -9.84
C LEU A 86 -5.80 1.31 -9.71
N PHE A 87 -4.99 2.33 -9.42
CA PHE A 87 -5.47 3.71 -9.45
C PHE A 87 -5.29 4.32 -10.83
N ASP A 88 -6.38 4.84 -11.40
CA ASP A 88 -6.39 5.60 -12.65
C ASP A 88 -6.37 7.09 -12.33
N ALA A 89 -5.22 7.73 -12.50
CA ALA A 89 -5.01 9.14 -12.18
C ALA A 89 -5.86 10.09 -13.05
N THR A 90 -6.25 9.68 -14.26
CA THR A 90 -7.07 10.49 -15.15
C THR A 90 -8.51 10.57 -14.66
N SER A 91 -9.07 9.43 -14.24
CA SER A 91 -10.45 9.37 -13.74
C SER A 91 -10.57 9.58 -12.23
N GLY A 92 -9.46 9.47 -11.49
CA GLY A 92 -9.43 9.53 -10.03
C GLY A 92 -10.09 8.33 -9.35
N LYS A 93 -10.17 7.18 -10.03
CA LYS A 93 -10.92 5.99 -9.57
C LYS A 93 -10.02 4.76 -9.44
N THR A 94 -10.37 3.88 -8.51
CA THR A 94 -9.79 2.53 -8.43
C THR A 94 -10.52 1.56 -9.36
N LYS A 95 -9.76 0.71 -10.06
CA LYS A 95 -10.25 -0.36 -10.93
C LYS A 95 -9.72 -1.70 -10.42
N VAL A 96 -10.56 -2.73 -10.42
CA VAL A 96 -10.14 -4.08 -10.05
C VAL A 96 -9.19 -4.63 -11.11
N MET A 97 -8.01 -5.08 -10.66
CA MET A 97 -7.01 -5.71 -11.53
C MET A 97 -7.07 -7.23 -11.42
N ARG A 98 -7.12 -7.74 -10.18
CA ARG A 98 -7.18 -9.17 -9.87
C ARG A 98 -7.97 -9.36 -8.59
N ASN A 99 -8.90 -10.32 -8.61
CA ASN A 99 -9.54 -10.85 -7.40
C ASN A 99 -8.52 -11.77 -6.71
N LYS A 100 -8.26 -11.58 -5.40
CA LYS A 100 -7.46 -12.55 -4.64
C LYS A 100 -8.38 -13.70 -4.25
N GLU A 101 -8.67 -14.60 -5.20
CA GLU A 101 -9.33 -15.87 -4.87
C GLU A 101 -8.36 -16.81 -4.15
N ASP A 102 -7.04 -16.69 -4.40
CA ASP A 102 -6.00 -17.45 -3.70
C ASP A 102 -4.82 -16.56 -3.28
N ALA A 103 -4.41 -16.68 -2.01
CA ALA A 103 -3.13 -16.15 -1.53
C ALA A 103 -2.00 -16.87 -2.29
N SER A 104 -1.11 -16.11 -2.93
CA SER A 104 0.00 -16.72 -3.67
C SER A 104 0.97 -17.40 -2.71
N ASP A 105 1.16 -18.71 -2.85
CA ASP A 105 2.19 -19.44 -2.13
C ASP A 105 3.57 -19.10 -2.72
N TYR A 106 4.30 -18.25 -2.02
CA TYR A 106 5.63 -17.79 -2.41
C TYR A 106 6.72 -18.85 -2.14
N ARG A 107 6.42 -19.93 -1.41
CA ARG A 107 7.37 -21.01 -1.08
C ARG A 107 8.72 -20.47 -0.58
N TYR A 108 8.68 -19.55 0.38
CA TYR A 108 9.89 -18.97 0.96
C TYR A 108 10.80 -20.06 1.53
N PHE A 109 12.07 -20.05 1.14
CA PHE A 109 13.14 -20.86 1.72
C PHE A 109 14.43 -20.03 1.78
N PRO A 110 15.37 -20.34 2.69
CA PRO A 110 16.65 -19.64 2.75
C PRO A 110 17.40 -19.77 1.42
N GLU A 111 17.90 -18.65 0.89
CA GLU A 111 18.69 -18.63 -0.35
C GLU A 111 19.96 -19.48 -0.17
N PRO A 112 20.11 -20.64 -0.85
CA PRO A 112 21.23 -21.54 -0.64
C PRO A 112 22.57 -20.93 -1.08
N ASP A 113 22.56 -19.99 -2.01
CA ASP A 113 23.78 -19.37 -2.55
C ASP A 113 24.30 -18.22 -1.67
N LEU A 114 23.48 -17.72 -0.73
CA LEU A 114 23.84 -16.62 0.17
C LEU A 114 23.94 -17.12 1.61
N LEU A 115 25.17 -17.15 2.13
CA LEU A 115 25.38 -17.37 3.57
C LEU A 115 24.69 -16.25 4.38
N PRO A 116 24.21 -16.55 5.60
CA PRO A 116 23.65 -15.53 6.48
C PRO A 116 24.62 -14.36 6.70
N VAL A 117 24.09 -13.13 6.62
CA VAL A 117 24.87 -11.92 6.90
C VAL A 117 24.92 -11.70 8.41
N GLU A 118 26.11 -11.80 9.00
CA GLU A 118 26.36 -11.46 10.41
C GLU A 118 26.80 -9.99 10.53
N ILE A 119 26.05 -9.19 11.30
CA ILE A 119 26.38 -7.78 11.56
C ILE A 119 26.96 -7.69 12.98
N SER A 120 28.25 -7.41 13.11
CA SER A 120 28.90 -7.22 14.41
C SER A 120 28.45 -5.92 15.08
N GLN A 121 28.56 -5.87 16.40
CA GLN A 121 28.25 -4.66 17.20
C GLN A 121 29.43 -3.68 17.29
N ASP A 122 30.57 -4.03 16.68
CA ASP A 122 31.74 -3.17 16.69
C ASP A 122 31.52 -1.95 15.80
N LYS A 123 31.83 -0.77 16.32
CA LYS A 123 31.69 0.52 15.63
C LYS A 123 32.89 0.84 14.77
#